data_AF-A0A5S3YK02-F1
#
_entry.id   AF-A0A5S3YK02-F1
#
_cell.length_a   1.000
_cell.length_b   1.000
_cell.length_c   1.000
_cell.angle_alpha   90.00
_cell.angle_beta   90.00
_cell.angle_gamma   90.00
#
_symmetry.space_group_name_H-M   'P 1'
#
loop_
_entity.id
_entity.type
_entity.pdbx_description
1 polymer ?
#
loop_
_entity_poly.entity_id
_entity_poly.type
_entity_poly.pdbx_seq_one_letter_code
_entity_poly.pdbx_strand_id
1 'polypeptide(L)'
;MVGGFAYLAEIAKNTPSAANIDAYANIVRERAVVREMIGVANEIAEAGFNPEGRDSHELLDLAESKVFKIAEQRTKSSEGPQSLHNILEKTVDKIEELYQSPQDGITGVSSGYTDLDKMTTGL
;
A
#
# COMPACT_ATOMS: atom_id res chain seq x y z
N MET A 1 -30.62 3.54 9.14
CA MET A 1 -30.82 4.11 7.80
C MET A 1 -29.95 5.35 7.69
N VAL A 2 -29.11 5.44 6.65
CA VAL A 2 -28.15 6.52 6.43
C VAL A 2 -28.90 7.76 5.91
N GLY A 3 -29.30 8.67 6.80
CA GLY A 3 -29.54 10.11 6.55
C GLY A 3 -30.53 10.61 5.47
N GLY A 4 -31.05 9.78 4.56
CA GLY A 4 -31.95 10.19 3.48
C GLY A 4 -31.31 11.12 2.44
N PHE A 5 -32.14 11.63 1.51
CA PHE A 5 -31.70 12.51 0.41
C PHE A 5 -31.00 13.79 0.89
N ALA A 6 -31.45 14.35 2.02
CA ALA A 6 -30.85 15.53 2.62
C ALA A 6 -29.37 15.32 3.00
N TYR A 7 -29.03 14.15 3.54
CA TYR A 7 -27.65 13.83 3.92
C TYR A 7 -26.73 13.64 2.71
N LEU A 8 -27.23 13.06 1.62
CA LEU A 8 -26.47 12.96 0.37
C LEU A 8 -26.22 14.34 -0.26
N ALA A 9 -27.21 15.23 -0.23
CA ALA A 9 -27.07 16.61 -0.71
C ALA A 9 -26.05 17.41 0.12
N GLU A 10 -25.99 17.16 1.43
CA GLU A 10 -25.01 17.77 2.33
C GLU A 10 -23.58 17.31 2.05
N ILE A 11 -23.36 16.00 1.83
CA ILE A 11 -22.04 15.46 1.44
C ILE A 11 -21.58 16.03 0.10
N ALA A 12 -22.49 16.11 -0.88
CA ALA A 12 -22.19 16.67 -2.19
C ALA A 12 -21.79 18.15 -2.11
N LYS A 13 -22.41 18.93 -1.21
CA LYS A 13 -22.12 20.35 -1.01
C LYS A 13 -20.83 20.59 -0.21
N ASN A 14 -20.48 19.70 0.72
CA ASN A 14 -19.32 19.83 1.59
C ASN A 14 -18.02 19.22 1.03
N THR A 15 -18.06 18.58 -0.14
CA THR A 15 -16.87 18.03 -0.80
C THR A 15 -16.26 19.09 -1.72
N PRO A 16 -15.14 19.76 -1.33
CA PRO A 16 -14.68 20.97 -2.01
C PRO A 16 -14.11 20.70 -3.40
N SER A 17 -13.62 19.48 -3.66
CA SER A 17 -13.17 18.99 -4.97
C SER A 17 -12.82 17.50 -4.91
N ALA A 18 -13.18 16.73 -5.94
CA ALA A 18 -12.72 15.34 -6.10
C ALA A 18 -11.25 15.22 -6.53
N ALA A 19 -10.60 16.34 -6.89
CA ALA A 19 -9.23 16.35 -7.41
C ALA A 19 -8.18 15.85 -6.39
N ASN A 20 -8.51 15.84 -5.10
CA ASN A 20 -7.62 15.35 -4.05
C ASN A 20 -8.23 14.23 -3.21
N ILE A 21 -9.13 13.43 -3.81
CA ILE A 21 -9.80 12.32 -3.14
C ILE A 21 -8.81 11.34 -2.50
N ASP A 22 -7.65 11.12 -3.15
CA ASP A 22 -6.60 10.25 -2.63
C ASP A 22 -5.99 10.77 -1.33
N ALA A 23 -5.76 12.08 -1.18
CA ALA A 23 -5.26 12.63 0.09
C ALA A 23 -6.28 12.50 1.21
N TYR A 24 -7.56 12.75 0.93
CA TYR A 24 -8.61 12.55 1.93
C TYR A 24 -8.75 11.07 2.31
N ALA A 25 -8.70 10.16 1.33
CA ALA A 25 -8.69 8.72 1.58
C ALA A 25 -7.49 8.31 2.44
N ASN A 26 -6.30 8.85 2.17
CA ASN A 26 -5.10 8.61 2.97
C ASN A 26 -5.25 9.11 4.41
N ILE A 27 -5.82 10.29 4.63
CA ILE A 27 -6.09 10.81 5.99
C ILE A 27 -7.04 9.88 6.75
N VAL A 28 -8.14 9.46 6.12
CA VAL A 28 -9.10 8.54 6.73
C VAL A 28 -8.46 7.19 7.04
N ARG A 29 -7.66 6.65 6.10
CA ARG A 29 -6.90 5.40 6.25
C ARG A 29 -5.95 5.49 7.45
N GLU A 30 -5.16 6.55 7.54
CA GLU A 30 -4.20 6.72 8.64
C GLU A 30 -4.89 6.79 10.00
N ARG A 31 -6.01 7.52 10.08
CA ARG A 31 -6.82 7.58 11.31
C ARG A 31 -7.47 6.25 11.65
N ALA A 32 -7.84 5.43 10.66
CA ALA A 32 -8.37 4.10 10.90
C ALA A 32 -7.32 3.16 11.51
N VAL A 33 -6.09 3.17 10.98
CA VAL A 33 -4.98 2.36 11.51
C VAL A 33 -4.68 2.73 12.97
N VAL A 34 -4.64 4.02 13.29
CA VAL A 34 -4.42 4.47 14.69
C VAL A 34 -5.53 3.95 15.63
N ARG A 35 -6.80 3.96 15.18
CA ARG A 35 -7.90 3.41 15.99
C ARG A 35 -7.77 1.91 16.20
N GLU A 36 -7.37 1.18 15.18
CA GLU A 36 -7.17 -0.27 15.27
C GLU A 36 -6.01 -0.63 16.22
N MET A 37 -4.91 0.12 16.15
CA MET A 37 -3.78 -0.02 17.08
C MET A 37 -4.21 0.16 18.54
N ILE A 38 -5.07 1.15 18.82
CA ILE A 38 -5.62 1.34 20.17
C ILE A 38 -6.49 0.13 20.58
N GLY A 39 -7.30 -0.39 19.67
CA GLY A 39 -8.11 -1.59 19.92
C GLY A 39 -7.24 -2.80 20.32
N VAL A 40 -6.22 -3.10 19.52
CA VAL A 40 -5.28 -4.20 19.79
C VAL A 40 -4.51 -3.99 21.10
N ALA A 41 -4.07 -2.76 21.39
CA ALA A 41 -3.38 -2.47 22.65
C ALA A 41 -4.27 -2.76 23.87
N ASN A 42 -5.56 -2.42 23.80
CA ASN A 42 -6.51 -2.74 24.86
C ASN A 42 -6.72 -4.25 25.02
N GLU A 43 -6.83 -5.00 23.92
CA GLU A 43 -6.98 -6.46 23.95
C GLU A 43 -5.74 -7.16 24.54
N ILE A 44 -4.53 -6.69 24.21
CA ILE A 44 -3.28 -7.20 24.77
C ILE A 44 -3.20 -6.89 26.28
N ALA A 45 -3.57 -5.67 26.67
CA ALA A 45 -3.60 -5.29 28.07
C ALA A 45 -4.60 -6.13 28.87
N GLU A 46 -5.80 -6.36 28.33
CA GLU A 46 -6.83 -7.21 28.93
C GLU A 46 -6.35 -8.65 29.11
N ALA A 47 -5.70 -9.23 28.08
CA ALA A 47 -5.11 -10.57 28.18
C ALA A 47 -3.99 -10.66 29.23
N GLY A 48 -3.24 -9.58 29.45
CA GLY A 48 -2.24 -9.51 30.52
C GLY A 48 -2.85 -9.39 31.92
N PHE A 49 -3.96 -8.65 32.05
CA PHE A 49 -4.68 -8.50 33.32
C PHE A 49 -5.50 -9.75 33.71
N ASN A 50 -6.07 -10.43 32.72
CA ASN A 50 -6.83 -11.67 32.89
C ASN A 50 -6.28 -12.77 31.95
N PRO A 51 -5.21 -13.49 32.36
CA PRO A 51 -4.57 -14.49 31.52
C PRO A 51 -5.41 -15.74 31.23
N GLU A 52 -6.51 -15.96 31.97
CA GLU A 52 -7.38 -17.15 31.82
C GLU A 52 -6.63 -18.49 31.85
N GLY A 53 -5.49 -18.55 32.54
CA GLY A 53 -4.66 -19.76 32.64
C GLY A 53 -3.61 -19.92 31.54
N ARG A 54 -3.49 -18.96 30.62
CA ARG A 54 -2.41 -18.91 29.62
C ARG A 54 -1.08 -18.57 30.27
N ASP A 55 -0.01 -19.15 29.75
CA ASP A 55 1.34 -18.79 30.18
C ASP A 55 1.86 -17.53 29.44
N SER A 56 3.04 -17.05 29.86
CA SER A 56 3.65 -15.87 29.25
C SER A 56 4.01 -16.04 27.78
N HIS A 57 4.33 -17.26 27.33
CA HIS A 57 4.67 -17.53 25.93
C HIS A 57 3.42 -17.40 25.06
N GLU A 58 2.30 -17.99 25.49
CA GLU A 58 1.03 -17.90 24.77
C GLU A 58 0.50 -16.45 24.68
N LEU A 59 0.71 -15.65 25.73
CA LEU A 59 0.34 -14.24 25.72
C LEU A 59 1.20 -13.40 24.76
N LEU A 60 2.51 -13.70 24.68
CA LEU A 60 3.41 -13.06 23.73
C LEU A 60 3.05 -13.41 22.28
N ASP A 61 2.79 -14.69 21.99
CA ASP A 61 2.37 -15.14 20.66
C ASP A 61 1.06 -14.46 20.22
N LEU A 62 0.10 -14.31 21.14
CA LEU A 62 -1.14 -13.60 20.89
C LEU A 62 -0.90 -12.12 20.57
N ALA A 63 -0.02 -11.46 21.32
CA ALA A 63 0.34 -10.07 21.08
C ALA A 63 1.01 -9.88 19.72
N GLU A 64 1.98 -10.73 19.39
CA GLU A 64 2.67 -10.71 18.08
C GLU A 64 1.69 -10.91 16.93
N SER A 65 0.82 -11.91 17.02
CA SER A 65 -0.21 -12.19 15.99
C SER A 65 -1.12 -10.99 15.76
N LYS A 66 -1.56 -10.30 16.82
CA LYS A 66 -2.45 -9.13 16.70
C LYS A 66 -1.73 -7.92 16.12
N VAL A 67 -0.50 -7.66 16.54
CA VAL A 67 0.30 -6.53 16.01
C VAL A 67 0.64 -6.77 14.54
N PHE A 68 0.98 -8.00 14.16
CA PHE A 68 1.30 -8.36 12.78
C PHE A 68 0.11 -8.13 11.84
N LYS A 69 -1.11 -8.45 12.26
CA LYS A 69 -2.32 -8.17 11.47
C LYS A 69 -2.51 -6.69 11.15
N ILE A 70 -2.13 -5.78 12.04
CA ILE A 70 -2.18 -4.33 11.77
C ILE A 70 -1.14 -3.95 10.71
N ALA A 71 0.06 -4.54 10.78
CA ALA A 71 1.12 -4.30 9.80
C ALA A 71 0.73 -4.81 8.41
N GLU A 72 0.11 -5.98 8.31
CA GLU A 72 -0.34 -6.57 7.04
C GLU A 72 -1.38 -5.70 6.32
N GLN A 73 -2.26 -5.01 7.07
CA GLN A 73 -3.19 -4.06 6.47
C GLN A 73 -2.47 -2.87 5.82
N ARG A 74 -1.30 -2.45 6.30
CA ARG A 74 -0.55 -1.33 5.72
C ARG A 74 0.11 -1.69 4.39
N THR A 75 0.53 -2.94 4.22
CA THR A 75 1.12 -3.41 2.98
C THR A 75 0.10 -3.32 1.84
N LYS A 76 0.30 -2.34 0.96
CA LYS A 76 -0.35 -2.32 -0.36
C LYS A 76 -0.02 -3.65 -1.05
N SER A 77 -0.86 -4.10 -1.98
CA SER A 77 -0.56 -5.24 -2.88
C SER A 77 0.79 -5.13 -3.64
N SER A 78 1.49 -4.00 -3.52
CA SER A 78 2.82 -3.71 -4.06
C SER A 78 3.98 -4.05 -3.12
N GLU A 79 3.78 -4.14 -1.80
CA GLU A 79 4.84 -4.41 -0.84
C GLU A 79 4.48 -5.67 -0.05
N GLY A 80 5.27 -6.72 -0.25
CA GLY A 80 4.97 -8.08 0.19
C GLY A 80 5.49 -9.09 -0.84
N PRO A 81 5.40 -10.40 -0.55
CA PRO A 81 5.79 -11.42 -1.51
C PRO A 81 4.98 -11.29 -2.80
N GLN A 82 5.62 -10.90 -3.90
CA GLN A 82 4.97 -10.88 -5.21
C GLN A 82 5.15 -12.23 -5.88
N SER A 83 4.07 -12.71 -6.53
CA SER A 83 4.16 -13.90 -7.37
C SER A 83 5.21 -13.69 -8.46
N LEU A 84 6.12 -14.65 -8.60
CA LEU A 84 7.15 -14.64 -9.64
C LEU A 84 6.54 -14.51 -11.04
N HIS A 85 5.35 -15.09 -11.26
CA HIS A 85 4.62 -14.98 -12.52
C HIS A 85 4.26 -13.53 -12.87
N ASN A 86 3.77 -12.75 -11.89
CA ASN A 86 3.39 -11.36 -12.10
C ASN A 86 4.60 -10.46 -12.41
N ILE A 87 5.78 -10.82 -11.89
CA ILE A 87 7.04 -10.12 -12.19
C ILE A 87 7.49 -10.47 -13.61
N LEU A 88 7.42 -11.74 -14.00
CA LEU A 88 7.76 -12.20 -15.34
C LEU A 88 6.88 -11.58 -16.42
N GLU A 89 5.57 -11.52 -16.20
CA GLU A 89 4.61 -10.88 -17.13
C GLU A 89 4.99 -9.41 -17.36
N LYS A 90 5.17 -8.63 -16.28
CA LYS A 90 5.64 -7.24 -16.37
C LYS A 90 6.99 -7.09 -17.07
N THR A 91 7.88 -8.07 -16.91
CA THR A 91 9.21 -8.04 -17.53
C THR A 91 9.11 -8.33 -19.03
N VAL A 92 8.25 -9.27 -19.44
CA VAL A 92 7.99 -9.57 -20.86
C VAL A 92 7.32 -8.38 -21.53
N ASP A 93 6.30 -7.78 -20.91
CA ASP A 93 5.65 -6.57 -21.42
C ASP A 93 6.67 -5.42 -21.62
N LYS A 94 7.61 -5.27 -20.69
CA LYS A 94 8.68 -4.28 -20.78
C LYS A 94 9.64 -4.57 -21.93
N ILE A 95 9.98 -5.83 -22.18
CA ILE A 95 10.83 -6.24 -23.29
C ILE A 95 10.11 -6.01 -24.63
N GLU A 96 8.81 -6.31 -24.72
CA GLU A 96 8.02 -6.05 -25.92
C GLU A 96 7.90 -4.56 -26.22
N GLU A 97 7.68 -3.72 -25.20
CA GLU A 97 7.66 -2.26 -25.33
C GLU A 97 9.00 -1.73 -25.91
N LEU A 98 10.13 -2.22 -25.37
CA LEU A 98 11.46 -1.84 -25.84
C LEU A 98 11.77 -2.36 -27.24
N TYR A 99 11.25 -3.53 -27.62
CA TYR A 99 11.39 -4.07 -28.96
C TYR A 99 10.57 -3.28 -30.00
N GLN A 100 9.39 -2.79 -29.63
CA GLN A 100 8.51 -2.03 -30.51
C GLN A 100 8.92 -0.56 -30.70
N SER A 101 9.78 -0.01 -29.82
CA SER A 101 10.41 1.31 -29.98
C SER A 101 11.89 1.19 -30.33
N PRO A 102 12.25 0.98 -31.62
CA PRO A 102 13.65 0.86 -32.03
C PRO A 102 14.31 2.24 -32.07
N GLN A 103 14.78 2.73 -30.92
CA GLN A 103 15.67 3.89 -30.86
C GLN A 103 17.13 3.43 -30.84
N ASP A 104 17.66 2.81 -31.91
CA ASP A 104 19.12 2.59 -32.10
C ASP A 104 19.94 2.12 -30.87
N GLY A 105 19.34 1.33 -29.97
CA GLY A 105 20.00 0.88 -28.73
C GLY A 105 20.00 1.89 -27.58
N ILE A 106 19.10 2.87 -27.58
CA ILE A 106 18.81 3.81 -26.50
C ILE A 106 17.49 3.38 -25.85
N THR A 107 17.56 2.80 -24.67
CA THR A 107 16.40 2.35 -23.88
C THR A 107 15.99 3.41 -22.85
N GLY A 108 16.87 4.36 -22.56
CA GLY A 108 16.64 5.54 -21.72
C GLY A 108 16.41 6.83 -22.51
N VAL A 109 16.44 7.97 -21.84
CA VAL A 109 16.36 9.30 -22.47
C VAL A 109 17.70 9.59 -23.14
N SER A 110 17.70 9.91 -24.44
CA SER A 110 18.94 10.24 -25.17
C SER A 110 19.60 11.48 -24.55
N SER A 111 20.88 11.35 -24.23
CA SER A 111 21.69 12.49 -23.76
C SER A 111 22.13 13.39 -24.92
N GLY A 112 21.80 13.04 -26.17
CA GLY A 112 22.20 13.76 -27.40
C GLY A 112 23.64 13.50 -27.84
N TYR A 113 24.35 12.59 -27.16
CA TYR A 113 25.74 12.22 -27.47
C TYR A 113 25.79 10.74 -27.81
N THR A 114 25.99 10.42 -29.09
CA THR A 114 25.88 9.06 -29.63
C THR A 114 26.83 8.06 -28.97
N ASP A 115 28.04 8.50 -28.59
CA ASP A 115 29.03 7.64 -27.96
C ASP A 115 28.69 7.33 -26.51
N LEU A 116 28.08 8.29 -25.80
CA LEU A 116 27.64 8.11 -24.41
C LEU A 116 26.38 7.23 -24.37
N ASP A 117 25.43 7.51 -25.25
CA ASP A 117 24.19 6.74 -25.39
C ASP A 117 24.48 5.27 -25.78
N LYS A 118 25.58 4.97 -26.50
CA LYS A 118 26.02 3.59 -26.75
C LYS A 118 26.55 2.86 -25.52
N MET A 119 27.16 3.58 -24.57
CA MET A 119 27.74 3.00 -23.37
C MET A 119 26.72 2.86 -22.23
N THR A 120 25.76 3.78 -22.15
CA THR A 120 24.77 3.83 -21.06
C THR A 120 23.37 3.42 -21.52
N THR A 121 23.16 3.26 -22.83
CA THR A 121 21.86 2.92 -23.43
C THR A 121 20.83 4.03 -23.15
N GLY A 122 21.29 5.30 -23.08
CA GLY A 122 20.52 6.46 -22.61
C GLY A 122 20.58 6.64 -21.08
N LEU A 123 19.80 7.57 -20.52
CA LEU A 123 19.60 7.77 -19.07
C LEU A 123 18.27 7.25 -18.57
#